data_AF-A0A7S1FMR4-F1
#
_entry.id   AF-A0A7S1FMR4-F1
#
_cell.length_a   1.000
_cell.length_b   1.000
_cell.length_c   1.000
_cell.angle_alpha   90.00
_cell.angle_beta   90.00
_cell.angle_gamma   90.00
#
_symmetry.space_group_name_H-M   'P 1'
#
loop_
_entity.id
_entity.type
_entity.pdbx_description
1 polymer ?
#
loop_
_entity_poly.entity_id
_entity_poly.type
_entity_poly.pdbx_seq_one_letter_code
_entity_poly.pdbx_strand_id
1 'polypeptide(L)'
;MKSNGNLVVYAYDENNIEEPVWKSYTEGEGGQKVKIYDNGDVLMKDENGNVVWNFEQCKSNKLEISDKLHSDQYICSGNNKFGLGKKGELVHYVNGILKYSKDLGKNGVSNFMKMKSNGNLVVYAYDENNIEEPVWKSYTEGEGGQKV
;
A
#
# COMPACT_ATOMS: atom_id res chain seq x y z
N MET A 1 -14.11 0.50 -13.85
CA MET A 1 -12.68 0.85 -14.03
C MET A 1 -12.58 1.92 -15.10
N LYS A 2 -11.71 2.91 -14.91
CA LYS A 2 -11.53 4.01 -15.87
C LYS A 2 -10.59 3.57 -17.01
N SER A 3 -10.67 4.26 -18.14
CA SER A 3 -9.86 3.97 -19.34
C SER A 3 -8.36 4.13 -19.12
N ASN A 4 -7.94 4.87 -18.10
CA ASN A 4 -6.55 5.02 -17.71
C ASN A 4 -6.03 3.84 -16.85
N GLY A 5 -6.84 2.82 -16.58
CA GLY A 5 -6.47 1.63 -15.83
C GLY A 5 -6.65 1.72 -14.31
N ASN A 6 -7.29 2.80 -13.82
CA ASN A 6 -7.60 2.97 -12.41
C ASN A 6 -8.97 2.38 -12.05
N LEU A 7 -9.04 1.48 -11.06
CA LEU A 7 -10.29 0.98 -10.50
C LEU A 7 -10.79 1.99 -9.48
N VAL A 8 -11.93 2.62 -9.77
CA VAL A 8 -12.58 3.60 -8.90
C VAL A 8 -13.93 3.07 -8.46
N VAL A 9 -14.22 3.16 -7.18
CA VAL A 9 -15.53 2.89 -6.60
C VAL A 9 -16.21 4.23 -6.36
N TYR A 10 -17.42 4.37 -6.89
CA TYR A 10 -18.25 5.56 -6.74
C TYR A 10 -19.43 5.27 -5.80
N ALA A 11 -19.89 6.29 -5.11
CA ALA A 11 -21.16 6.29 -4.39
C ALA A 11 -22.00 7.50 -4.87
N TYR A 12 -23.31 7.43 -4.66
CA TYR A 12 -24.21 8.55 -4.90
C TYR A 12 -24.51 9.25 -3.59
N ASP A 13 -24.46 10.58 -3.57
CA ASP A 13 -24.94 11.38 -2.45
C ASP A 13 -26.48 11.43 -2.40
N GLU A 14 -27.03 12.15 -1.42
CA GLU A 14 -28.48 12.35 -1.27
C GLU A 14 -29.14 13.10 -2.44
N ASN A 15 -28.34 13.74 -3.30
CA ASN A 15 -28.78 14.48 -4.48
C ASN A 15 -28.56 13.70 -5.79
N ASN A 16 -28.21 12.40 -5.72
CA ASN A 16 -27.83 11.55 -6.86
C ASN A 16 -26.60 12.05 -7.65
N ILE A 17 -25.67 12.72 -6.97
CA ILE A 17 -24.38 13.10 -7.53
C ILE A 17 -23.39 11.95 -7.29
N GLU A 18 -22.75 11.48 -8.36
CA GLU A 18 -21.75 10.41 -8.31
C GLU A 18 -20.41 10.96 -7.80
N GLU A 19 -19.91 10.42 -6.68
CA GLU A 19 -18.65 10.80 -6.06
C GLU A 19 -17.71 9.59 -5.87
N PRO A 20 -16.40 9.73 -6.18
CA PRO A 20 -15.44 8.66 -5.96
C PRO A 20 -15.16 8.49 -4.46
N VAL A 21 -15.50 7.31 -3.91
CA VAL A 21 -15.25 6.98 -2.50
C VAL A 21 -13.97 6.19 -2.27
N TRP A 22 -13.42 5.56 -3.31
CA TRP A 22 -12.15 4.84 -3.26
C TRP A 22 -11.54 4.67 -4.66
N LYS A 23 -10.21 4.57 -4.76
CA LYS A 23 -9.48 4.29 -6.01
C LYS A 23 -8.27 3.38 -5.77
N SER A 24 -7.90 2.58 -6.78
CA SER A 24 -6.76 1.65 -6.73
C SER A 24 -5.40 2.31 -7.01
N TYR A 25 -5.39 3.52 -7.56
CA TYR A 25 -4.16 4.27 -7.93
C TYR A 25 -3.30 3.53 -8.97
N THR A 26 -3.95 2.88 -9.94
CA THR A 26 -3.29 2.14 -11.03
C THR A 26 -3.40 2.89 -12.37
N GLU A 27 -3.59 4.21 -12.35
CA GLU A 27 -3.60 4.99 -13.59
C GLU A 27 -2.25 4.92 -14.31
N GLY A 28 -2.27 4.67 -15.62
CA GLY A 28 -1.05 4.52 -16.42
C GLY A 28 -0.35 3.17 -16.27
N GLU A 29 -0.71 2.36 -15.28
CA GLU A 29 -0.12 1.04 -15.02
C GLU A 29 -0.76 -0.08 -15.84
N GLY A 30 -1.68 0.26 -16.77
CA GLY A 30 -2.25 -0.70 -17.71
C GLY A 30 -3.29 -1.66 -17.12
N GLY A 31 -3.89 -1.35 -15.96
CA GLY A 31 -4.96 -2.16 -15.39
C GLY A 31 -6.17 -2.30 -16.33
N GLN A 32 -6.52 -3.53 -16.70
CA GLN A 32 -7.59 -3.81 -17.67
C GLN A 32 -8.65 -4.79 -17.19
N LYS A 33 -8.33 -5.65 -16.21
CA LYS A 33 -9.29 -6.61 -15.65
C LYS A 33 -9.14 -6.74 -14.15
N VAL A 34 -10.25 -6.89 -13.43
CA VAL A 34 -10.28 -7.28 -12.01
C VAL A 34 -10.83 -8.70 -11.92
N LYS A 35 -10.15 -9.58 -11.19
CA LYS A 35 -10.56 -10.97 -10.98
C LYS A 35 -10.53 -11.31 -9.49
N ILE A 36 -11.65 -11.86 -9.01
CA ILE A 36 -11.72 -12.51 -7.70
C ILE A 36 -11.52 -14.02 -7.89
N TYR A 37 -10.75 -14.64 -7.02
CA TYR A 37 -10.49 -16.07 -7.03
C TYR A 37 -11.26 -16.76 -5.89
N ASP A 38 -11.45 -18.08 -5.99
CA ASP A 38 -12.24 -18.86 -5.03
C ASP A 38 -11.69 -18.80 -3.59
N ASN A 39 -10.42 -18.44 -3.43
CA ASN A 39 -9.75 -18.23 -2.15
C ASN A 39 -9.96 -16.82 -1.55
N GLY A 40 -10.66 -15.92 -2.25
CA GLY A 40 -10.95 -14.55 -1.81
C GLY A 40 -9.98 -13.48 -2.29
N ASP A 41 -8.92 -13.84 -3.02
CA ASP A 41 -7.96 -12.86 -3.54
C ASP A 41 -8.59 -12.03 -4.67
N VAL A 42 -8.31 -10.73 -4.68
CA VAL A 42 -8.70 -9.82 -5.76
C VAL A 42 -7.46 -9.31 -6.47
N LEU A 43 -7.29 -9.68 -7.73
CA LEU A 43 -6.20 -9.23 -8.58
C LEU A 43 -6.71 -8.28 -9.65
N MET A 44 -5.91 -7.28 -9.97
CA MET A 44 -6.03 -6.50 -11.19
C MET A 44 -4.90 -6.89 -12.14
N LYS A 45 -5.23 -7.06 -13.42
CA LYS A 45 -4.29 -7.48 -14.45
C LYS A 45 -4.32 -6.57 -15.68
N ASP A 46 -3.21 -6.51 -16.39
CA ASP A 46 -3.12 -5.88 -17.71
C ASP A 46 -3.67 -6.81 -18.83
N GLU A 47 -3.58 -6.35 -20.09
CA GLU A 47 -4.00 -7.14 -21.26
C GLU A 47 -3.18 -8.40 -21.50
N ASN A 48 -1.91 -8.39 -21.10
CA ASN A 48 -0.98 -9.51 -21.22
C ASN A 48 -1.15 -10.53 -20.08
N GLY A 49 -2.00 -10.23 -19.10
CA GLY A 49 -2.26 -11.08 -17.94
C GLY A 49 -1.31 -10.88 -16.77
N ASN A 50 -0.42 -9.89 -16.83
CA ASN A 50 0.46 -9.50 -15.72
C ASN A 50 -0.38 -8.87 -14.61
N VAL A 51 -0.03 -9.16 -13.35
CA VAL A 51 -0.70 -8.56 -12.19
C VAL A 51 -0.19 -7.14 -12.01
N VAL A 52 -1.11 -6.16 -12.06
CA VAL A 52 -0.82 -4.74 -11.83
C VAL A 52 -1.26 -4.28 -10.43
N TRP A 53 -2.16 -5.03 -9.78
CA TRP A 53 -2.58 -4.80 -8.40
C TRP A 53 -3.13 -6.08 -7.75
N ASN A 54 -3.02 -6.20 -6.43
CA ASN A 54 -3.38 -7.39 -5.67
C ASN A 54 -3.89 -6.99 -4.27
N PHE A 55 -4.99 -7.59 -3.82
CA PHE A 55 -5.52 -7.51 -2.45
C PHE A 55 -4.88 -8.55 -1.50
N GLU A 56 -3.59 -8.84 -1.62
CA GLU A 56 -2.85 -9.62 -0.63
C GLU A 56 -2.37 -8.69 0.48
N GLN A 57 -2.86 -8.91 1.70
CA GLN A 57 -2.38 -8.18 2.87
C GLN A 57 -0.92 -8.53 3.22
N CYS A 58 -0.44 -9.73 2.89
CA CYS A 58 0.91 -10.21 3.22
C CYS A 58 1.71 -10.45 1.94
N LYS A 59 2.56 -9.50 1.54
CA LYS A 59 3.30 -9.60 0.27
C LYS A 59 4.44 -10.63 0.27
N SER A 60 5.11 -10.79 1.40
CA SER A 60 6.28 -11.68 1.59
C SER A 60 6.69 -11.64 3.07
N ASN A 61 7.82 -12.27 3.44
CA ASN A 61 8.46 -12.09 4.75
C ASN A 61 9.61 -11.06 4.75
N LYS A 62 9.86 -10.36 3.64
CA LYS A 62 10.97 -9.40 3.47
C LYS A 62 10.57 -8.23 2.59
N LEU A 63 10.96 -7.01 2.94
CA LEU A 63 10.77 -5.84 2.10
C LEU A 63 12.05 -5.54 1.32
N GLU A 64 12.06 -5.74 0.02
CA GLU A 64 13.24 -5.50 -0.82
C GLU A 64 13.35 -4.01 -1.22
N ILE A 65 14.52 -3.61 -1.70
CA ILE A 65 14.73 -2.26 -2.22
C ILE A 65 13.80 -2.02 -3.40
N SER A 66 13.08 -0.89 -3.37
CA SER A 66 12.05 -0.48 -4.34
C SER A 66 10.64 -1.03 -4.10
N ASP A 67 10.46 -2.01 -3.22
CA ASP A 67 9.13 -2.43 -2.81
C ASP A 67 8.41 -1.30 -2.08
N LYS A 68 7.11 -1.17 -2.36
CA LYS A 68 6.19 -0.29 -1.63
C LYS A 68 5.15 -1.14 -0.90
N LEU A 69 4.98 -0.92 0.40
CA LEU A 69 3.79 -1.36 1.13
C LEU A 69 2.86 -0.16 1.26
N HIS A 70 1.65 -0.28 0.73
CA HIS A 70 0.61 0.72 0.89
C HIS A 70 -0.17 0.47 2.19
N SER A 71 -1.10 1.37 2.50
CA SER A 71 -2.04 1.18 3.61
C SER A 71 -2.74 -0.19 3.51
N ASP A 72 -2.86 -0.87 4.65
CA ASP A 72 -3.36 -2.24 4.81
C ASP A 72 -2.49 -3.34 4.15
N GLN A 73 -1.20 -3.07 3.89
CA GLN A 73 -0.24 -4.05 3.39
C GLN A 73 0.91 -4.28 4.38
N TYR A 74 1.36 -5.53 4.44
CA TYR A 74 2.33 -6.02 5.42
C TYR A 74 3.35 -6.96 4.77
N ILE A 75 4.52 -7.06 5.39
CA ILE A 75 5.33 -8.27 5.35
C ILE A 75 4.95 -9.16 6.54
N CYS A 76 4.92 -10.46 6.34
CA CYS A 76 4.39 -11.43 7.28
C CYS A 76 5.31 -12.64 7.46
N SER A 77 5.37 -13.16 8.68
CA SER A 77 6.01 -14.44 8.99
C SER A 77 5.19 -15.16 10.05
N GLY A 78 4.46 -16.19 9.64
CA GLY A 78 3.40 -16.80 10.45
C GLY A 78 2.37 -15.76 10.87
N ASN A 79 2.11 -15.65 12.17
CA ASN A 79 1.16 -14.68 12.73
C ASN A 79 1.77 -13.29 13.02
N ASN A 80 3.02 -13.05 12.64
CA ASN A 80 3.67 -11.75 12.78
C ASN A 80 3.45 -10.91 11.53
N LYS A 81 3.21 -9.61 11.70
CA LYS A 81 3.00 -8.66 10.59
C LYS A 81 3.74 -7.35 10.86
N PHE A 82 4.42 -6.81 9.88
CA PHE A 82 5.00 -5.46 9.92
C PHE A 82 4.64 -4.71 8.65
N GLY A 83 4.13 -3.49 8.77
CA GLY A 83 3.64 -2.76 7.60
C GLY A 83 2.85 -1.51 7.96
N LEU A 84 1.95 -1.12 7.06
CA LEU A 84 1.04 0.00 7.27
C LEU A 84 -0.37 -0.52 7.54
N GLY A 85 -0.97 -0.05 8.64
CA GLY A 85 -2.37 -0.31 8.96
C GLY A 85 -3.32 0.39 8.00
N LYS A 86 -4.62 0.13 8.16
CA LYS A 86 -5.67 0.66 7.27
C LYS A 86 -5.74 2.19 7.24
N LYS A 87 -5.31 2.88 8.30
CA LYS A 87 -5.31 4.35 8.37
C LYS A 87 -3.95 4.94 7.96
N GLY A 88 -3.00 4.10 7.54
CA GLY A 88 -1.65 4.52 7.17
C GLY A 88 -0.70 4.65 8.37
N GLU A 89 -1.09 4.11 9.53
CA GLU A 89 -0.25 4.04 10.72
C GLU A 89 0.81 2.93 10.60
N LEU A 90 2.02 3.16 11.10
CA LEU A 90 3.06 2.12 11.11
C LEU A 90 2.70 1.08 12.19
N VAL A 91 2.57 -0.19 11.81
CA VAL A 91 2.13 -1.26 12.73
C VAL A 91 3.08 -2.43 12.79
N HIS A 92 3.15 -3.05 13.98
CA HIS A 92 3.81 -4.32 14.20
C HIS A 92 2.92 -5.22 15.07
N TYR A 93 2.56 -6.37 14.52
CA TYR A 93 1.85 -7.45 15.19
C TYR A 93 2.81 -8.58 15.51
N VAL A 94 2.75 -9.09 16.74
CA VAL A 94 3.46 -10.29 17.17
C VAL A 94 2.44 -11.34 17.59
N ASN A 95 2.46 -12.51 16.96
CA ASN A 95 1.47 -13.57 17.16
C ASN A 95 0.02 -13.07 17.07
N GLY A 96 -0.29 -12.21 16.09
CA GLY A 96 -1.61 -11.63 15.88
C GLY A 96 -1.99 -10.51 16.84
N ILE A 97 -1.15 -10.17 17.82
CA ILE A 97 -1.41 -9.11 18.81
C ILE A 97 -0.66 -7.85 18.40
N LEU A 98 -1.38 -6.72 18.31
CA LEU A 98 -0.77 -5.41 18.07
C LEU A 98 0.20 -5.07 19.20
N LYS A 99 1.51 -4.95 18.88
CA LYS A 99 2.55 -4.57 19.85
C LYS A 99 2.99 -3.14 19.72
N TYR A 100 2.93 -2.60 18.50
CA TYR A 100 3.31 -1.23 18.22
C TYR A 100 2.41 -0.66 17.14
N SER A 101 2.00 0.59 17.34
CA SER A 101 1.35 1.41 16.34
C SER A 101 1.85 2.84 16.49
N LYS A 102 2.09 3.52 15.36
CA LYS A 102 2.40 4.94 15.35
C LYS A 102 1.61 5.64 14.26
N ASP A 103 0.78 6.58 14.69
CA ASP A 103 0.14 7.56 13.80
C ASP A 103 1.21 8.52 13.27
N LEU A 104 1.18 8.76 11.96
CA LEU A 104 2.15 9.58 11.22
C LEU A 104 1.58 10.95 10.84
N GLY A 105 0.40 11.33 11.34
CA GLY A 105 -0.15 12.68 11.29
C GLY A 105 -0.74 13.09 9.93
N LYS A 106 -0.35 12.43 8.84
CA LYS A 106 -1.07 12.46 7.55
C LYS A 106 -1.87 11.17 7.39
N ASN A 107 -3.01 11.12 8.07
CA ASN A 107 -3.98 10.04 7.95
C ASN A 107 -4.60 10.08 6.54
N GLY A 108 -4.35 9.06 5.74
CA GLY A 108 -4.81 9.02 4.36
C GLY A 108 -4.46 7.71 3.65
N VAL A 109 -5.38 7.26 2.79
CA VAL A 109 -5.35 6.00 2.03
C VAL A 109 -4.15 5.87 1.06
N SER A 110 -3.34 6.92 0.93
CA SER A 110 -2.25 7.02 -0.04
C SER A 110 -0.86 6.86 0.58
N ASN A 111 -0.74 6.60 1.89
CA ASN A 111 0.57 6.38 2.50
C ASN A 111 1.25 5.13 1.93
N PHE A 112 2.55 5.20 1.72
CA PHE A 112 3.36 4.03 1.39
C PHE A 112 4.69 4.01 2.14
N MET A 113 5.13 2.81 2.49
CA MET A 113 6.41 2.52 3.13
C MET A 113 7.35 1.90 2.12
N LYS A 114 8.60 2.36 2.09
CA LYS A 114 9.64 1.87 1.17
C LYS A 114 10.99 1.76 1.87
N MET A 115 11.67 0.64 1.62
CA MET A 115 13.10 0.50 1.92
C MET A 115 13.91 1.16 0.80
N LYS A 116 14.71 2.17 1.14
CA LYS A 116 15.55 2.88 0.17
C LYS A 116 16.90 2.18 0.00
N SER A 117 17.52 2.38 -1.17
CA SER A 117 18.84 1.82 -1.50
C SER A 117 19.96 2.28 -0.57
N ASN A 118 19.77 3.41 0.12
CA ASN A 118 20.71 3.93 1.11
C ASN A 118 20.52 3.33 2.52
N GLY A 119 19.63 2.35 2.69
CA GLY A 119 19.42 1.67 3.97
C GLY A 119 18.36 2.29 4.89
N ASN A 120 17.69 3.37 4.47
CA ASN A 120 16.65 4.02 5.27
C ASN A 120 15.26 3.47 4.92
N LEU A 121 14.47 3.12 5.94
CA LEU A 121 13.05 2.80 5.81
C LEU A 121 12.24 4.07 5.98
N VAL A 122 11.49 4.45 4.95
CA VAL A 122 10.78 5.73 4.91
C VAL A 122 9.30 5.49 4.65
N VAL A 123 8.45 6.18 5.39
CA VAL A 123 7.02 6.28 5.08
C VAL A 123 6.76 7.64 4.45
N TYR A 124 6.10 7.61 3.30
CA TYR A 124 5.69 8.76 2.53
C TYR A 124 4.18 8.89 2.58
N ALA A 125 3.72 10.13 2.53
CA ALA A 125 2.34 10.51 2.22
C ALA A 125 2.36 11.30 0.91
N TYR A 126 1.26 11.27 0.16
CA TYR A 126 1.06 12.20 -0.94
C TYR A 126 0.43 13.49 -0.41
N ASP A 127 0.91 14.64 -0.86
CA ASP A 127 0.25 15.92 -0.63
C ASP A 127 -0.99 16.10 -1.55
N GLU A 128 -1.64 17.25 -1.46
CA GLU A 128 -2.79 17.60 -2.30
C GLU A 128 -2.49 17.64 -3.81
N ASN A 129 -1.21 17.74 -4.19
CA ASN A 129 -0.73 17.80 -5.57
C ASN A 129 -0.18 16.44 -6.06
N ASN A 130 -0.38 15.36 -5.29
CA ASN A 130 0.19 14.02 -5.53
C ASN A 130 1.74 13.99 -5.54
N ILE A 131 2.37 14.83 -4.74
CA ILE A 131 3.82 14.83 -4.53
C ILE A 131 4.15 13.95 -3.31
N GLU A 132 5.16 13.08 -3.45
CA GLU A 132 5.62 12.21 -2.37
C GLU A 132 6.36 13.03 -1.28
N GLU A 133 5.81 13.09 -0.07
CA GLU A 133 6.41 13.76 1.07
C GLU A 133 6.76 12.77 2.20
N PRO A 134 8.00 12.76 2.70
CA PRO A 134 8.38 11.86 3.79
C PRO A 134 7.77 12.32 5.12
N VAL A 135 6.93 11.48 5.71
CA VAL A 135 6.28 11.74 7.02
C VAL A 135 6.98 11.03 8.18
N TRP A 136 7.76 9.99 7.89
CA TRP A 136 8.56 9.28 8.88
C TRP A 136 9.77 8.59 8.25
N LYS A 137 10.85 8.43 9.03
CA LYS A 137 12.12 7.81 8.62
C LYS A 137 12.69 6.98 9.78
N SER A 138 13.39 5.89 9.48
CA SER A 138 14.13 5.11 10.48
C SER A 138 15.47 5.72 10.88
N TYR A 139 15.98 6.68 10.10
CA TYR A 139 17.29 7.34 10.31
C TYR A 139 18.47 6.37 10.26
N THR A 140 18.39 5.39 9.36
CA THR A 140 19.44 4.37 9.14
C THR A 140 20.15 4.55 7.79
N GLU A 141 20.12 5.77 7.22
CA GLU A 141 20.87 6.07 5.98
C GLU A 141 22.38 5.87 6.15
N GLY A 142 23.03 5.23 5.18
CA GLY A 142 24.48 5.03 5.19
C GLY A 142 24.98 3.99 6.20
N GLU A 143 24.16 3.60 7.16
CA GLU A 143 24.44 2.58 8.18
C GLU A 143 24.24 1.14 7.67
N GLY A 144 24.01 0.98 6.36
CA GLY A 144 23.93 -0.33 5.70
C GLY A 144 22.90 -1.25 6.36
N GLY A 145 21.64 -1.15 5.94
CA GLY A 145 20.66 -2.21 6.21
C GLY A 145 21.16 -3.51 5.58
N GLN A 146 21.91 -4.30 6.33
CA GLN A 146 22.43 -5.57 5.84
C GLN A 146 21.23 -6.49 5.58
N LYS A 147 21.22 -7.08 4.38
CA LYS A 147 20.31 -8.14 4.00
C LYS A 147 20.40 -9.25 5.05
N VAL A 148 19.30 -9.49 5.77
CA VAL A 148 19.14 -10.68 6.64
C VAL A 148 18.47 -11.79 5.85
#